data_AF-A0A847XWA6-F1
#
_entry.id   AF-A0A847XWA6-F1
#
_cell.length_a   1.000
_cell.length_b   1.000
_cell.length_c   1.000
_cell.angle_alpha   90.00
_cell.angle_beta   90.00
_cell.angle_gamma   90.00
#
_symmetry.space_group_name_H-M   'P 1'
#
loop_
_entity.id
_entity.type
_entity.pdbx_description
1 polymer ?
#
loop_
_entity_poly.entity_id
_entity_poly.type
_entity_poly.pdbx_seq_one_letter_code
_entity_poly.pdbx_strand_id
1 'polypeptide(L)' 'MGMLVPGSGGVRKIRWAVSGRGKRGGVRVIYYFKKSEDEIWFLTIYQKNEIETIPPHILKRIAKEIENV' A
#
# COMPACT_ATOMS: atom_id res chain seq x y z
N MET A 1 5.52 11.41 -1.93
CA MET A 1 4.12 11.31 -1.44
C MET A 1 3.42 10.11 -2.06
N GLY A 2 2.66 9.36 -1.25
CA GLY A 2 1.97 8.15 -1.69
C GLY A 2 0.77 8.44 -2.59
N MET A 3 0.67 7.74 -3.72
CA MET A 3 -0.44 7.89 -4.66
C MET A 3 -1.64 7.07 -4.19
N LEU A 4 -2.84 7.67 -4.25
CA LEU A 4 -4.10 6.95 -4.03
C LEU A 4 -4.26 5.86 -5.10
N VAL A 5 -4.69 4.67 -4.71
CA VAL A 5 -5.10 3.63 -5.66
C VAL A 5 -6.60 3.82 -5.96
N PRO A 6 -6.99 4.20 -7.19
CA PRO A 6 -8.40 4.44 -7.50
C PRO A 6 -9.25 3.17 -7.27
N GLY A 7 -10.46 3.35 -6.73
CA GLY A 7 -11.38 2.24 -6.45
C GLY A 7 -11.01 1.36 -5.25
N SER A 8 -9.94 1.68 -4.52
CA SER A 8 -9.46 0.90 -3.37
C SER A 8 -10.06 1.30 -2.01
N GLY A 9 -10.94 2.31 -1.96
CA GLY A 9 -11.51 2.78 -0.70
C GLY A 9 -10.54 3.59 0.18
N GLY A 10 -9.56 4.28 -0.41
CA GLY A 10 -8.65 5.18 0.35
C GLY A 10 -7.23 4.66 0.53
N VAL A 11 -6.93 3.46 0.04
CA VAL A 11 -5.58 2.87 0.10
C VAL A 11 -4.59 3.64 -0.78
N ARG A 12 -3.38 3.83 -0.25
CA ARG A 12 -2.29 4.55 -0.89
C ARG A 12 -1.09 3.64 -1.13
N LYS A 13 -0.31 3.99 -2.14
CA LYS A 13 0.88 3.27 -2.59
C LYS A 13 2.09 4.18 -2.61
N ILE A 14 3.15 3.77 -1.92
CA ILE A 14 4.47 4.43 -1.95
C ILE A 14 5.45 3.52 -2.67
N ARG A 15 6.28 4.13 -3.52
CA ARG A 15 7.46 3.49 -4.10
C ARG A 15 8.65 3.86 -3.23
N TRP A 16 9.30 2.87 -2.64
CA TRP A 16 10.41 3.06 -1.71
C TRP A 16 11.68 2.44 -2.29
N ALA A 17 12.75 3.22 -2.40
CA ALA A 17 14.07 2.72 -2.80
C ALA A 17 14.83 2.21 -1.58
N VAL A 18 15.24 0.95 -1.59
CA VAL A 18 15.99 0.35 -0.48
C VAL A 18 17.48 0.60 -0.70
N SER A 19 18.14 1.19 0.30
CA SER A 19 19.59 1.45 0.25
C SER A 19 20.38 0.14 0.14
N GLY A 20 21.51 0.16 -0.56
CA GLY A 20 22.35 -1.01 -0.78
C GLY A 20 21.79 -2.05 -1.75
N ARG A 21 20.62 -1.81 -2.37
CA ARG A 21 20.09 -2.66 -3.44
C ARG A 21 20.11 -1.95 -4.79
N GLY A 22 20.46 -2.69 -5.84
CA GLY A 22 20.47 -2.17 -7.22
C GLY A 22 19.09 -1.79 -7.76
N LYS A 23 19.01 -1.40 -9.04
CA LYS A 23 17.79 -0.85 -9.72
C LYS A 23 16.50 -1.68 -9.55
N ARG A 24 16.60 -2.98 -9.23
CA ARG A 24 15.46 -3.89 -9.02
C ARG A 24 15.03 -4.04 -7.55
N GLY A 25 15.81 -3.56 -6.59
CA GLY A 25 15.58 -3.82 -5.16
C GLY A 25 14.65 -2.84 -4.44
N GLY A 26 14.00 -1.94 -5.16
CA GLY A 26 12.94 -1.10 -4.58
C GLY A 26 11.71 -1.92 -4.18
N VAL A 27 10.96 -1.42 -3.22
CA VAL A 27 9.73 -2.03 -2.70
C VAL A 27 8.54 -1.11 -2.92
N ARG A 28 7.36 -1.70 -3.01
CA ARG A 28 6.08 -0.98 -3.01
C ARG A 28 5.42 -1.23 -1.67
N VAL A 29 5.15 -0.14 -0.96
CA VAL A 29 4.45 -0.15 0.32
C VAL A 29 3.02 0.28 0.07
N ILE A 30 2.08 -0.53 0.53
CA ILE A 30 0.65 -0.23 0.48
C ILE A 30 0.20 0.07 1.90
N TYR A 31 -0.42 1.22 2.09
CA TYR A 31 -0.90 1.66 3.39
C TYR A 31 -2.27 2.31 3.30
N TYR A 32 -3.00 2.27 4.40
CA TYR A 32 -4.26 2.95 4.62
C TYR A 32 -4.09 3.99 5.72
N PHE A 33 -4.80 5.11 5.62
CA PHE A 33 -4.77 6.16 6.64
C PHE A 33 -6.16 6.24 7.29
N LYS A 34 -6.26 5.73 8.52
CA LYS A 34 -7.49 5.72 9.30
C LYS A 34 -7.65 7.08 9.97
N LYS A 35 -8.28 8.01 9.23
CA LYS A 35 -8.43 9.41 9.66
C LYS A 35 -9.15 9.59 11.00
N SER A 36 -10.03 8.66 11.37
CA SER A 36 -10.78 8.73 12.63
C SER A 36 -9.87 8.61 13.86
N GLU A 37 -8.76 7.89 13.73
CA GLU A 37 -7.83 7.58 14.83
C GLU A 37 -6.43 8.16 14.58
N ASP A 38 -6.25 8.91 13.48
CA ASP A 38 -4.96 9.44 13.03
C ASP A 38 -3.87 8.37 12.86
N GLU A 39 -4.26 7.16 12.49
CA GLU A 39 -3.37 6.00 12.39
C GLU A 39 -3.02 5.65 10.94
N ILE A 40 -1.75 5.26 10.74
CA ILE A 40 -1.26 4.75 9.46
C ILE A 40 -1.10 3.23 9.56
N TRP A 41 -1.93 2.52 8.79
CA TRP A 41 -1.94 1.07 8.72
C TRP A 41 -1.17 0.59 7.49
N PHE A 42 -0.05 -0.09 7.71
CA PHE A 42 0.70 -0.73 6.63
C PHE A 42 0.06 -2.07 6.27
N LEU A 43 -0.57 -2.15 5.10
CA LEU A 43 -1.31 -3.33 4.66
C LEU A 43 -0.38 -4.42 4.16
N THR A 44 0.59 -4.03 3.32
CA THR A 44 1.54 -4.97 2.73
C THR A 44 2.74 -4.24 2.13
N ILE A 45 3.84 -4.98 1.99
CA ILE A 45 5.06 -4.57 1.31
C ILE A 45 5.50 -5.68 0.37
N TYR A 46 5.88 -5.32 -0.86
CA TYR A 46 6.34 -6.29 -1.85
C TYR A 46 7.45 -5.71 -2.73
N GLN A 47 8.31 -6.56 -3.27
CA GLN A 47 9.40 -6.12 -4.13
C GLN A 47 8.88 -5.67 -5.50
N LYS A 48 9.65 -4.80 -6.16
CA LYS A 48 9.28 -4.23 -7.45
C LYS A 48 9.00 -5.32 -8.51
N ASN A 49 9.71 -6.44 -8.46
CA ASN A 49 9.69 -7.55 -9.41
C ASN A 49 8.72 -8.69 -9.04
N GLU A 50 8.17 -8.72 -7.83
CA GLU A 50 7.28 -9.80 -7.40
C GLU A 50 5.86 -9.61 -7.92
N ILE A 51 5.33 -8.38 -7.82
CA ILE A 51 3.96 -8.06 -8.19
C ILE A 51 3.96 -6.75 -8.97
N GLU A 52 3.29 -6.70 -10.12
CA GLU A 52 3.13 -5.46 -10.87
C GLU A 52 2.10 -4.54 -10.21
N THR A 53 0.89 -5.03 -9.99
CA THR A 53 -0.22 -4.28 -9.40
C THR A 53 -1.16 -5.20 -8.63
N ILE A 54 -1.51 -4.82 -7.40
CA ILE A 54 -2.59 -5.47 -6.65
C ILE A 54 -3.93 -4.89 -7.14
N PRO A 55 -4.91 -5.72 -7.49
CA PRO A 55 -6.22 -5.25 -7.94
C PRO A 55 -6.91 -4.36 -6.88
N PRO A 56 -7.54 -3.23 -7.27
CA PRO A 56 -8.16 -2.31 -6.32
C PRO A 56 -9.26 -2.94 -5.46
N HIS A 57 -10.01 -3.90 -5.99
CA HIS A 57 -11.08 -4.57 -5.24
C HIS A 57 -10.56 -5.38 -4.04
N ILE A 58 -9.36 -5.97 -4.16
CA ILE A 58 -8.69 -6.67 -3.05
C ILE A 58 -8.30 -5.68 -1.97
N LEU A 59 -7.66 -4.57 -2.36
CA LEU A 59 -7.26 -3.51 -1.43
C LEU A 59 -8.47 -2.90 -0.70
N LYS A 60 -9.59 -2.73 -1.41
CA LYS A 60 -10.85 -2.26 -0.83
C LYS A 60 -11.40 -3.23 0.22
N ARG A 61 -11.29 -4.54 -0.01
CA ARG A 61 -11.72 -5.56 0.96
C ARG A 61 -10.86 -5.50 2.23
N ILE A 62 -9.54 -5.40 2.08
CA ILE A 62 -8.59 -5.27 3.20
C ILE A 62 -8.87 -4.00 4.01
N ALA A 63 -9.03 -2.86 3.33
CA ALA A 63 -9.33 -1.60 4.01
C ALA A 63 -10.64 -1.65 4.80
N LYS A 64 -11.69 -2.26 4.22
CA LYS A 64 -12.98 -2.44 4.91
C LYS A 64 -12.88 -3.35 6.13
N GLU A 65 -12.05 -4.39 6.09
CA GLU A 65 -11.85 -5.26 7.25
C GLU A 65 -11.13 -4.51 8.40
N ILE A 66 -10.20 -3.62 8.08
CA ILE A 66 -9.48 -2.79 9.08
C ILE A 66 -10.36 -1.69 9.67
N GLU A 67 -11.28 -1.10 8.88
CA GLU A 67 -12.23 -0.10 9.40
C GLU A 67 -13.18 -0.69 10.47
N ASN A 68 -13.36 -2.01 10.50
CA ASN A 68 -14.20 -2.69 11.50
C ASN A 68 -13.42 -3.15 12.76
N VAL A 69 -12.12 -2.86 12.84
CA VAL A 69 -11.27 -3.07 14.02
C VAL A 69 -11.19 -1.77 14.80
#